data_AF-A0ABF7R122-F1
#
_entry.id   AF-A0ABF7R122-F1
#
_cell.length_a   1.000
_cell.length_b   1.000
_cell.length_c   1.000
_cell.angle_alpha   90.00
_cell.angle_beta   90.00
_cell.angle_gamma   90.00
#
_symmetry.space_group_name_H-M   'P 1'
#
loop_
_entity.id
_entity.type
_entity.pdbx_description
1 polymer ?
#
loop_
_entity_poly.entity_id
_entity_poly.type
_entity_poly.pdbx_seq_one_letter_code
_entity_poly.pdbx_strand_id
1 'polypeptide(L)'
;MFFKRPQHQVEQEGNQRLLNLIYQTKASWDHAKETEQAVYESHVNNELKERTKLQERKYLYLYERARKRGLHGKTNAGVIMQ
;
A
#
# COMPACT_ATOMS: atom_id res chain seq x y z
N MET A 1 1.68 -21.79 -31.69
CA MET A 1 2.46 -20.53 -31.68
C MET A 1 2.19 -19.83 -30.36
N PHE A 2 3.21 -19.66 -29.52
CA PHE A 2 3.07 -18.93 -28.25
C PHE A 2 3.42 -17.46 -28.49
N PHE A 3 2.41 -16.60 -28.44
CA PHE A 3 2.58 -15.14 -28.52
C PHE A 3 3.33 -14.68 -27.25
N LYS A 4 4.64 -14.44 -27.37
CA LYS A 4 5.43 -13.80 -26.31
C LYS A 4 4.95 -12.36 -26.20
N ARG A 5 4.31 -12.00 -25.08
CA ARG A 5 4.00 -10.61 -24.78
C ARG A 5 5.30 -9.80 -24.77
N PRO A 6 5.34 -8.61 -25.37
CA PRO A 6 6.54 -7.78 -25.34
C PRO A 6 6.89 -7.45 -23.89
N GLN A 7 8.17 -7.57 -23.54
CA GLN A 7 8.70 -7.44 -22.18
C GLN A 7 8.24 -6.15 -21.48
N HIS A 8 8.13 -5.06 -22.23
CA HIS A 8 7.65 -3.76 -21.74
C HIS A 8 6.21 -3.80 -21.23
N GLN A 9 5.30 -4.53 -21.88
CA GLN A 9 3.91 -4.67 -21.42
C GLN A 9 3.84 -5.44 -20.10
N VAL A 10 4.64 -6.51 -19.96
CA VAL A 10 4.69 -7.31 -18.73
C VAL A 10 5.22 -6.47 -17.56
N GLU A 11 6.23 -5.64 -17.80
CA GLU A 11 6.78 -4.73 -16.81
C GLU A 11 5.76 -3.66 -16.37
N GLN A 12 5.07 -3.03 -17.34
CA GLN A 12 4.01 -2.06 -17.06
C GLN A 12 2.87 -2.66 -16.23
N GLU A 13 2.37 -3.84 -16.61
CA GLU A 13 1.36 -4.57 -15.84
C GLU A 13 1.84 -4.84 -14.41
N GLY A 14 3.09 -5.31 -14.25
CA GLY A 14 3.68 -5.59 -12.96
C GLY A 14 3.82 -4.35 -12.08
N ASN A 15 4.19 -3.21 -12.67
CA ASN A 15 4.30 -1.93 -11.98
C ASN A 15 2.93 -1.40 -11.56
N GLN A 16 1.91 -1.52 -12.41
CA GLN A 16 0.55 -1.14 -12.05
C GLN A 16 0.00 -2.00 -10.91
N ARG A 17 0.25 -3.32 -10.95
CA ARG A 17 -0.14 -4.22 -9.85
C ARG A 17 0.58 -3.87 -8.54
N LEU A 18 1.87 -3.51 -8.60
CA LEU A 18 2.61 -3.07 -7.43
C LEU A 18 2.01 -1.79 -6.83
N LEU A 19 1.68 -0.80 -7.66
CA LEU A 19 1.01 0.43 -7.21
C LEU A 19 -0.36 0.14 -6.57
N ASN A 20 -1.17 -0.70 -7.20
CA ASN A 20 -2.48 -1.09 -6.65
C ASN A 20 -2.34 -1.78 -5.29
N LEU A 21 -1.35 -2.67 -5.15
CA LEU A 21 -1.07 -3.37 -3.89
C LEU A 21 -0.60 -2.39 -2.79
N ILE A 22 0.19 -1.38 -3.14
CA ILE A 22 0.59 -0.32 -2.20
C ILE A 22 -0.64 0.43 -1.69
N TYR A 23 -1.57 0.82 -2.56
CA TYR A 23 -2.80 1.51 -2.13
C TYR A 23 -3.68 0.64 -1.22
N GLN A 24 -3.88 -0.63 -1.58
CA GLN A 24 -4.65 -1.58 -0.76
C GLN A 24 -3.99 -1.80 0.61
N THR A 25 -2.67 -1.95 0.64
CA THR A 25 -1.92 -2.16 1.89
C THR A 25 -1.95 -0.90 2.75
N LYS A 26 -1.86 0.29 2.15
CA LYS A 26 -2.02 1.56 2.87
C LYS A 26 -3.41 1.67 3.50
N ALA A 27 -4.47 1.41 2.74
CA ALA A 27 -5.83 1.42 3.27
C ALA A 27 -6.00 0.41 4.43
N SER A 28 -5.40 -0.77 4.31
CA SER A 28 -5.40 -1.78 5.39
C SER A 28 -4.66 -1.30 6.64
N TRP A 29 -3.54 -0.60 6.47
CA TRP A 29 -2.79 -0.01 7.57
C TRP A 29 -3.57 1.13 8.23
N ASP A 30 -4.20 2.01 7.46
CA ASP A 30 -5.03 3.09 7.96
C ASP A 30 -6.20 2.54 8.80
N HIS A 31 -6.92 1.54 8.29
CA HIS A 31 -7.98 0.85 9.04
C HIS A 31 -7.47 0.18 10.34
N ALA A 32 -6.28 -0.42 10.32
CA ALA A 32 -5.68 -1.03 11.52
C ALA A 32 -5.37 0.02 12.59
N LYS A 33 -4.83 1.19 12.20
CA LYS A 33 -4.60 2.32 13.12
C LYS A 33 -5.91 2.84 13.72
N GLU A 34 -6.95 3.00 12.90
CA GLU A 34 -8.28 3.43 13.36
C GLU A 34 -8.85 2.44 14.38
N THR A 35 -8.74 1.14 14.11
CA THR A 35 -9.19 0.08 15.03
C THR A 35 -8.39 0.08 16.33
N GLU A 36 -7.06 0.17 16.26
CA GLU A 36 -6.19 0.24 17.44
C GLU A 36 -6.54 1.43 18.31
N GLN A 37 -6.74 2.61 17.71
CA GLN A 37 -7.08 3.83 18.42
C GLN A 37 -8.44 3.73 19.13
N ALA A 38 -9.47 3.25 18.43
CA ALA A 38 -10.82 3.07 18.99
C ALA A 38 -10.84 2.08 20.17
N VAL A 39 -10.01 1.03 20.13
CA VAL A 39 -9.94 0.05 21.21
C VAL A 39 -9.00 0.48 22.34
N TYR A 40 -7.98 1.30 22.08
CA TYR A 40 -7.12 1.86 23.13
C TYR A 40 -7.94 2.69 24.14
N GLU A 41 -8.97 3.39 23.68
CA GLU A 41 -9.95 4.07 24.54
C GLU A 41 -10.66 3.10 25.52
N SER A 42 -10.63 1.79 25.27
CA SER A 42 -11.20 0.71 26.09
C SER A 42 -10.19 -0.19 26.86
N HIS A 43 -8.89 0.17 26.87
CA HIS A 43 -7.89 -0.30 27.86
C HIS A 43 -7.41 -1.78 27.90
N VAL A 44 -7.27 -2.54 26.79
CA VAL A 44 -6.77 -3.95 26.93
C VAL A 44 -5.78 -4.54 25.89
N ASN A 45 -5.65 -4.14 24.61
CA ASN A 45 -5.12 -5.14 23.64
C ASN A 45 -3.77 -4.84 22.91
N ASN A 46 -2.70 -5.58 23.26
CA ASN A 46 -1.40 -5.57 22.57
C ASN A 46 -1.47 -6.16 21.14
N GLU A 47 -2.44 -7.04 20.86
CA GLU A 47 -2.60 -7.67 19.55
C GLU A 47 -2.87 -6.66 18.43
N LEU A 48 -3.69 -5.63 18.71
CA LEU A 48 -4.04 -4.62 17.72
C LEU A 48 -2.81 -3.77 17.34
N LYS A 49 -1.99 -3.42 18.32
CA LYS A 49 -0.71 -2.73 18.11
C LYS A 49 0.24 -3.55 17.22
N GLU A 50 0.33 -4.86 17.47
CA GLU A 50 1.13 -5.76 16.65
C GLU A 50 0.58 -5.88 15.22
N ARG A 51 -0.74 -5.97 15.06
CA ARG A 51 -1.41 -5.96 13.75
C ARG A 51 -1.14 -4.67 12.98
N THR A 52 -1.26 -3.52 13.62
CA THR A 52 -0.94 -2.22 13.00
C THR A 52 0.51 -2.16 12.54
N LYS A 53 1.45 -2.56 13.41
CA LYS A 53 2.88 -2.62 13.10
C LYS A 53 3.19 -3.57 11.95
N LEU A 54 2.49 -4.70 11.85
CA LEU A 54 2.64 -5.63 10.73
C LEU A 54 2.20 -4.99 9.40
N GLN A 55 1.06 -4.28 9.38
CA GLN A 55 0.57 -3.62 8.16
C GLN A 55 1.48 -2.46 7.75
N GLU A 56 1.99 -1.69 8.71
CA GLU A 56 3.01 -0.65 8.47
C GLU A 56 4.24 -1.25 7.77
N ARG A 57 4.78 -2.36 8.28
CA ARG A 57 5.98 -3.00 7.70
C ARG A 57 5.73 -3.51 6.28
N LYS A 58 4.53 -4.06 6.00
CA LYS A 58 4.13 -4.45 4.64
C LYS A 58 4.08 -3.23 3.72
N TYR A 59 3.47 -2.13 4.17
CA TYR A 59 3.39 -0.90 3.39
C TYR A 59 4.78 -0.35 3.05
N LEU A 60 5.66 -0.20 4.04
CA LEU A 60 7.02 0.32 3.86
C LEU A 60 7.85 -0.56 2.92
N TYR A 61 7.74 -1.89 3.06
CA TYR A 61 8.43 -2.82 2.16
C TYR A 61 8.02 -2.62 0.69
N LEU A 62 6.72 -2.50 0.43
CA LEU A 62 6.21 -2.28 -0.91
C LEU A 62 6.59 -0.89 -1.45
N TYR A 63 6.54 0.13 -0.60
CA TYR A 63 6.95 1.49 -0.94
C TYR A 63 8.43 1.55 -1.37
N GLU A 64 9.33 0.94 -0.60
CA GLU A 64 10.76 0.85 -0.96
C GLU A 64 10.97 0.12 -2.29
N ARG A 65 10.18 -0.92 -2.56
CA ARG A 65 10.24 -1.64 -3.84
C ARG A 65 9.75 -0.79 -5.02
N ALA A 66 8.71 0.03 -4.84
CA ALA A 66 8.25 0.98 -5.84
C ALA A 66 9.27 2.10 -6.08
N ARG A 67 9.88 2.62 -5.00
CA ARG A 67 10.95 3.63 -5.07
C ARG A 67 12.15 3.14 -5.88
N LYS A 68 12.62 1.93 -5.64
CA LYS A 68 13.70 1.30 -6.43
C LYS A 68 13.38 1.14 -7.92
N ARG A 69 12.09 1.10 -8.27
CA ARG A 69 11.58 1.02 -9.65
C ARG A 69 11.22 2.39 -10.24
N GLY A 70 11.46 3.49 -9.52
CA GLY A 70 11.10 4.84 -9.96
C GLY A 70 9.59 5.05 -10.16
N LEU A 71 8.74 4.25 -9.50
CA LEU A 71 7.30 4.37 -9.64
C LEU A 71 6.78 5.51 -8.78
N HIS A 72 5.97 6.37 -9.39
CA HIS A 72 5.28 7.46 -8.71
C HIS A 72 3.80 7.11 -8.60
N GLY A 73 3.23 7.31 -7.41
CA GLY A 73 1.79 7.26 -7.23
C GLY A 73 1.09 8.35 -8.04
N LYS A 74 -0.22 8.20 -8.26
CA LYS A 74 -1.01 9.29 -8.80
C LYS A 74 -1.17 10.31 -7.68
N THR A 75 -0.60 11.49 -7.83
CA THR A 75 -1.01 12.64 -7.00
C THR A 75 -2.48 12.87 -7.31
N ASN A 76 -3.34 12.90 -6.28
CA ASN A 76 -4.73 13.30 -6.47
C ASN A 76 -4.72 14.72 -7.07
N ALA A 77 -4.91 14.84 -8.39
CA ALA A 77 -4.94 16.11 -9.11
C ALA A 77 -6.18 16.96 -8.77
N GLY A 78 -6.86 16.66 -7.67
CA GLY A 78 -8.14 17.24 -7.26
C GLY A 78 -8.20 17.66 -5.79
N VAL A 79 -7.06 17.90 -5.12
CA VAL A 79 -7.04 18.57 -3.79
C VAL A 79 -6.35 19.93 -3.87
N ILE A 80 -6.32 20.53 -5.06
CA ILE A 80 -6.09 21.96 -5.26
C ILE A 80 -7.20 22.42 -6.19
N MET A 81 -8.27 22.97 -5.59
CA MET A 81 -9.32 23.85 -6.14
C MET A 81 -10.65 23.53 -5.43
N GLN A 82 -10.86 24.15 -4.27
CA GLN A 82 -11.92 25.14 -4.00
C GLN A 82 -11.69 25.74 -2.61
#